data_AF-A0A1D2QRN5-F1
#
_entry.id   AF-A0A1D2QRN5-F1
#
_cell.length_a   1.000
_cell.length_b   1.000
_cell.length_c   1.000
_cell.angle_alpha   90.00
_cell.angle_beta   90.00
_cell.angle_gamma   90.00
#
_symmetry.space_group_name_H-M   'P 1'
#
loop_
_entity.id
_entity.type
_entity.pdbx_description
1 polymer ?
#
loop_
_entity_poly.entity_id
_entity_poly.type
_entity_poly.pdbx_seq_one_letter_code
_entity_poly.pdbx_strand_id
1 'polypeptide(L)'
;MNDASETKPTNWPLMAGIFLVPFIFSWFTLKSGYSAKSKLFAFGWMLIVLVLATIDSSTNTATVTATQSVSSSPDRLDISQAQEYIILERRSYPTPPDKLGLQIFIYAPTANTFDQRAHTVIKAAYDLLESDGLYEVVVRLSALPSMEPKYIQAGRAKYTPHKKNTWGTEEEYVWEVDASKHSVVDGQLEEDGKFYSLDMMFASSYLKK
;
A
#
# COMPACT_ATOMS: atom_id res chain seq x y z
N MET A 1 2.43 -37.89 20.94
CA MET A 1 2.25 -38.65 19.69
C MET A 1 1.19 -37.94 18.85
N ASN A 2 1.59 -37.49 17.65
CA ASN A 2 0.87 -37.47 16.35
C ASN A 2 -0.52 -36.79 16.28
N ASP A 3 -0.91 -35.98 15.29
CA ASP A 3 -0.41 -35.70 13.94
C ASP A 3 -0.99 -34.37 13.42
N ALA A 4 -0.36 -33.85 12.35
CA ALA A 4 -0.54 -32.55 11.73
C ALA A 4 -1.97 -32.23 11.21
N SER A 5 -2.38 -30.96 11.31
CA SER A 5 -3.42 -30.40 10.44
C SER A 5 -2.76 -29.52 9.38
N GLU A 6 -2.66 -30.10 8.19
CA GLU A 6 -2.02 -29.56 7.02
C GLU A 6 -2.77 -28.34 6.43
N THR A 7 -1.95 -27.58 5.72
CA THR A 7 -2.17 -26.33 5.02
C THR A 7 -3.35 -26.30 4.05
N LYS A 8 -4.10 -25.19 4.13
CA LYS A 8 -4.89 -24.47 3.12
C LYS A 8 -4.95 -25.09 1.70
N PRO A 9 -6.14 -25.28 1.10
CA PRO A 9 -6.30 -25.94 -0.19
C PRO A 9 -5.47 -25.23 -1.28
N THR A 10 -4.50 -25.96 -1.81
CA THR A 10 -3.68 -25.54 -2.94
C THR A 10 -4.56 -25.57 -4.19
N ASN A 11 -5.07 -24.42 -4.61
CA ASN A 11 -5.70 -24.22 -5.93
C ASN A 11 -4.70 -24.30 -7.10
N TRP A 12 -3.48 -24.80 -6.84
CA TRP A 12 -2.43 -25.03 -7.82
C TRP A 12 -2.81 -25.99 -8.96
N PRO A 13 -3.46 -27.16 -8.72
CA PRO A 13 -3.82 -28.07 -9.81
C PRO A 13 -4.93 -27.49 -10.70
N LEU A 14 -5.79 -26.61 -10.16
CA LEU A 14 -6.78 -25.87 -10.95
C LEU A 14 -6.11 -24.85 -11.89
N MET A 15 -5.15 -24.08 -11.38
CA MET A 15 -4.42 -23.09 -12.18
C MET A 15 -3.56 -23.77 -13.25
N ALA A 16 -2.93 -24.90 -12.94
CA ALA A 16 -2.20 -25.71 -13.90
C ALA A 16 -3.12 -26.27 -15.00
N GLY A 17 -4.33 -26.73 -14.66
CA GLY A 17 -5.33 -27.18 -15.63
C GLY A 17 -5.75 -26.08 -16.61
N ILE A 18 -6.04 -24.88 -16.10
CA ILE A 18 -6.45 -23.72 -16.92
C ILE A 18 -5.35 -23.28 -17.88
N PHE A 19 -4.08 -23.40 -17.49
CA PHE A 19 -2.96 -23.01 -18.35
C PHE A 19 -2.55 -24.12 -19.34
N LEU A 20 -2.67 -25.38 -18.95
CA LEU A 20 -2.25 -26.52 -19.77
C LEU A 20 -3.26 -26.83 -20.89
N VAL A 21 -4.56 -26.68 -20.63
CA VAL A 21 -5.63 -26.93 -21.61
C VAL A 21 -5.46 -26.09 -22.90
N PRO A 22 -5.29 -24.75 -22.87
CA PRO A 22 -5.09 -23.96 -24.07
C PRO A 22 -3.77 -24.25 -24.78
N PHE A 23 -2.74 -24.70 -24.06
CA PHE A 23 -1.45 -25.08 -24.64
C PHE A 23 -1.54 -26.39 -25.45
N ILE A 24 -2.20 -27.42 -24.91
CA ILE A 24 -2.48 -28.68 -25.61
C ILE A 24 -3.40 -28.42 -26.82
N PHE A 25 -4.38 -27.51 -26.68
CA PHE A 25 -5.27 -27.14 -27.76
C PHE A 25 -4.55 -26.41 -28.90
N SER A 26 -3.64 -25.47 -28.59
CA SER A 26 -2.81 -24.80 -29.60
C SER A 26 -1.92 -25.78 -30.35
N TRP A 27 -1.33 -26.76 -29.64
CA TRP A 27 -0.51 -27.81 -30.28
C TRP A 27 -1.33 -28.72 -31.19
N PHE A 28 -2.54 -29.10 -30.78
CA PHE A 28 -3.45 -29.88 -31.61
C PHE A 28 -3.97 -29.09 -32.83
N THR A 29 -4.13 -27.77 -32.69
CA THR A 29 -4.64 -26.88 -33.75
C THR A 29 -3.62 -26.63 -34.86
N LEU A 30 -2.32 -26.69 -34.59
CA LEU A 30 -1.27 -26.47 -35.60
C LEU A 30 -0.92 -27.70 -36.45
N LYS A 31 -1.36 -28.92 -36.08
CA LYS A 31 -1.08 -30.11 -36.89
C LYS A 31 -1.96 -30.09 -38.15
N SER A 32 -1.34 -29.86 -39.31
CA SER A 32 -2.02 -29.73 -40.61
C SER A 32 -2.70 -31.03 -41.04
N GLY A 33 -4.00 -31.14 -40.73
CA GLY A 33 -4.82 -32.27 -41.17
C GLY A 33 -6.29 -32.28 -40.71
N TYR A 34 -6.71 -31.36 -39.83
CA TYR A 34 -8.07 -31.41 -39.27
C TYR A 34 -9.09 -30.54 -40.00
N SER A 35 -10.25 -31.15 -40.24
CA SER A 35 -11.42 -30.60 -40.94
C SER A 35 -11.90 -29.28 -40.33
N ALA A 36 -12.41 -28.37 -41.17
CA ALA A 36 -12.81 -27.00 -40.80
C ALA A 36 -13.78 -26.93 -39.60
N LYS A 37 -14.58 -27.98 -39.39
CA LYS A 37 -15.51 -28.09 -38.25
C LYS A 37 -14.78 -28.16 -36.90
N SER A 38 -13.63 -28.83 -36.84
CA SER A 38 -12.82 -28.97 -35.62
C SER A 38 -12.21 -27.64 -35.17
N LYS A 39 -11.82 -26.79 -36.14
CA LYS A 39 -11.28 -25.45 -35.87
C LYS A 39 -12.34 -24.52 -35.27
N LEU A 40 -13.59 -24.66 -35.71
CA LEU A 40 -14.69 -23.83 -35.20
C LEU A 40 -15.01 -24.13 -33.73
N PHE A 41 -14.97 -25.40 -33.31
CA PHE A 41 -15.11 -25.77 -31.90
C PHE A 41 -13.94 -25.26 -31.04
N ALA A 42 -12.72 -25.25 -31.58
CA ALA A 42 -11.54 -24.69 -30.91
C ALA A 42 -11.68 -23.20 -30.62
N PHE A 43 -12.03 -22.42 -31.65
CA PHE A 43 -12.25 -20.98 -31.51
C PHE A 43 -13.47 -20.66 -30.64
N GLY A 44 -14.55 -21.45 -30.75
CA GLY A 44 -15.72 -21.31 -29.89
C GLY A 44 -15.41 -21.53 -28.41
N TRP A 45 -14.59 -22.55 -28.09
CA TRP A 45 -14.19 -22.82 -26.71
C TRP A 45 -13.27 -21.74 -26.14
N MET A 46 -12.34 -21.21 -26.94
CA MET A 46 -11.44 -20.13 -26.53
C MET A 46 -12.22 -18.84 -26.24
N LEU A 47 -13.26 -18.56 -27.01
CA LEU A 47 -14.17 -17.43 -26.80
C LEU A 47 -15.01 -17.59 -25.53
N ILE A 48 -15.45 -18.81 -25.20
CA ILE A 48 -16.16 -19.10 -23.94
C ILE A 48 -15.27 -18.88 -22.72
N VAL A 49 -14.01 -19.34 -22.74
CA VAL A 49 -13.05 -19.12 -21.65
C VAL A 49 -12.77 -17.63 -21.46
N LEU A 50 -12.65 -16.87 -22.55
CA LEU A 50 -12.47 -15.41 -22.49
C LEU A 50 -13.67 -14.71 -21.85
N VAL A 51 -14.90 -15.13 -22.19
CA VAL A 51 -16.13 -14.57 -21.61
C VAL A 51 -16.29 -14.98 -20.14
N LEU A 52 -15.95 -16.20 -19.76
CA LEU A 52 -16.00 -16.62 -18.35
C LEU A 52 -14.95 -15.89 -17.49
N ALA A 53 -13.78 -15.59 -18.04
CA ALA A 53 -12.73 -14.84 -17.34
C ALA A 53 -13.14 -13.39 -16.98
N THR A 54 -14.09 -12.79 -17.70
CA THR A 54 -14.61 -11.46 -17.37
C THR A 54 -15.77 -11.48 -16.37
N ILE A 55 -16.39 -12.64 -16.11
CA ILE A 55 -17.57 -12.76 -15.24
C ILE A 55 -17.17 -12.85 -13.75
N ASP A 56 -15.94 -13.27 -13.43
CA ASP A 56 -15.50 -13.50 -12.04
C ASP A 56 -14.75 -12.31 -11.39
N SER A 57 -15.07 -11.08 -11.79
CA SER A 57 -14.53 -9.86 -11.16
C SER A 57 -15.48 -9.22 -10.15
N SER A 58 -16.38 -9.99 -9.53
CA SER A 58 -17.33 -9.44 -8.54
C SER A 58 -17.60 -10.40 -7.39
N THR A 59 -16.57 -10.74 -6.62
CA THR A 59 -16.76 -11.17 -5.23
C THR A 59 -16.89 -9.95 -4.33
N ASN A 60 -18.13 -9.47 -4.20
CA ASN A 60 -18.54 -8.58 -3.11
C ASN A 60 -18.29 -9.29 -1.77
N THR A 61 -17.24 -8.90 -1.06
CA THR A 61 -17.15 -9.10 0.38
C THR A 61 -17.73 -7.84 1.01
N ALA A 62 -18.78 -7.99 1.82
CA ALA A 62 -19.60 -6.91 2.35
C ALA A 62 -18.78 -5.76 2.95
N THR A 63 -18.67 -4.69 2.17
CA THR A 63 -18.28 -3.35 2.59
C THR A 63 -19.38 -2.80 3.47
N VAL A 64 -19.04 -2.39 4.70
CA VAL A 64 -19.88 -1.46 5.46
C VAL A 64 -19.85 -0.14 4.71
N THR A 65 -20.83 0.07 3.84
CA THR A 65 -21.06 1.33 3.13
C THR A 65 -21.57 2.36 4.13
N ALA A 66 -20.66 3.10 4.75
CA ALA A 66 -20.93 4.47 5.15
C ALA A 66 -20.62 5.37 3.94
N THR A 67 -21.64 5.68 3.15
CA THR A 67 -21.57 6.74 2.15
C THR A 67 -21.38 8.07 2.88
N GLN A 68 -20.16 8.60 2.89
CA GLN A 68 -19.95 10.03 3.05
C GLN A 68 -19.59 10.62 1.69
N SER A 69 -20.52 11.43 1.19
CA SER A 69 -20.34 12.36 0.09
C SER A 69 -19.24 13.36 0.46
N VAL A 70 -18.02 13.16 -0.06
CA VAL A 70 -16.91 14.09 0.09
C VAL A 70 -16.95 15.09 -1.06
N SER A 71 -17.40 16.31 -0.76
CA SER A 71 -17.34 17.44 -1.67
C SER A 71 -15.89 17.79 -2.01
N SER A 72 -15.64 17.99 -3.30
CA SER A 72 -14.40 18.45 -3.90
C SER A 72 -13.93 19.83 -3.38
N SER A 73 -13.11 19.84 -2.34
CA SER A 73 -12.23 20.98 -2.01
C SER A 73 -10.88 20.46 -1.49
N PRO A 74 -9.73 21.03 -1.86
CA PRO A 74 -8.41 20.58 -1.39
C PRO A 74 -8.16 20.87 0.11
N ASP A 75 -9.10 21.55 0.77
CA ASP A 75 -8.90 22.18 2.08
C ASP A 75 -9.26 21.35 3.31
N ARG A 76 -9.72 20.10 3.13
CA ARG A 76 -9.98 19.22 4.27
C ARG A 76 -9.54 17.80 3.95
N LEU A 77 -8.22 17.57 4.02
CA LEU A 77 -7.77 16.22 4.34
C LEU A 77 -8.43 15.84 5.67
N ASP A 78 -9.18 14.73 5.66
CA ASP A 78 -9.78 14.21 6.87
C ASP A 78 -8.64 13.68 7.75
N ILE A 79 -8.27 14.46 8.76
CA ILE A 79 -7.21 14.14 9.72
C ILE A 79 -7.85 13.70 11.06
N SER A 80 -9.15 13.40 11.08
CA SER A 80 -9.90 13.12 12.32
C SER A 80 -9.37 11.93 13.13
N GLN A 81 -8.76 10.95 12.46
CA GLN A 81 -8.15 9.76 13.09
C GLN A 81 -6.68 9.95 13.49
N ALA A 82 -6.13 11.16 13.36
CA ALA A 82 -4.75 11.42 13.75
C ALA A 82 -4.59 11.33 15.27
N GLN A 83 -3.53 10.65 15.68
CA GLN A 83 -3.21 10.44 17.08
C GLN A 83 -2.16 11.42 17.57
N GLU A 84 -2.04 11.52 18.89
CA GLU A 84 -0.97 12.28 19.52
C GLU A 84 0.39 11.64 19.23
N TYR A 85 1.37 12.49 18.94
CA TYR A 85 2.72 12.05 18.57
C TYR A 85 3.78 12.87 19.29
N ILE A 86 4.95 12.27 19.43
CA ILE A 86 6.15 12.86 20.02
C ILE A 86 7.19 13.01 18.92
N ILE A 87 7.84 14.16 18.85
CA ILE A 87 8.95 14.37 17.91
C ILE A 87 10.21 13.76 18.53
N LEU A 88 10.76 12.76 17.85
CA LEU A 88 12.02 12.12 18.24
C LEU A 88 13.21 12.94 17.76
N GLU A 89 13.18 13.40 16.51
CA GLU A 89 14.31 14.08 15.88
C GLU A 89 13.85 14.98 14.73
N ARG A 90 14.56 16.09 14.50
CA ARG A 90 14.42 16.95 13.33
C ARG A 90 15.77 17.06 12.63
N ARG A 91 15.79 16.82 11.32
CA ARG A 91 16.98 16.94 10.47
C ARG A 91 16.65 17.81 9.27
N SER A 92 17.39 18.89 9.08
CA SER A 92 17.48 19.54 7.77
C SER A 92 18.33 18.67 6.85
N TYR A 93 17.90 18.43 5.63
CA TYR A 93 18.73 17.78 4.62
C TYR A 93 19.28 18.80 3.62
N PRO A 94 20.36 18.48 2.89
CA PRO A 94 21.00 19.44 1.99
C PRO A 94 20.06 19.81 0.84
N THR A 95 19.65 21.07 0.79
CA THR A 95 18.79 21.63 -0.25
C THR A 95 19.45 22.88 -0.85
N PRO A 96 19.06 23.29 -2.07
CA PRO A 96 19.47 24.59 -2.63
C PRO A 96 19.20 25.74 -1.65
N PRO A 97 20.00 26.82 -1.61
CA PRO A 97 19.89 27.88 -0.61
C PRO A 97 18.51 28.58 -0.57
N ASP A 98 17.79 28.53 -1.68
CA ASP A 98 16.45 29.09 -1.88
C ASP A 98 15.31 28.15 -1.46
N LYS A 99 15.62 26.90 -1.09
CA LYS A 99 14.63 25.87 -0.75
C LYS A 99 14.98 25.24 0.58
N LEU A 100 14.01 25.15 1.48
CA LEU A 100 14.18 24.49 2.77
C LEU A 100 13.43 23.16 2.75
N GLY A 101 14.18 22.09 2.98
CA GLY A 101 13.67 20.73 3.15
C GLY A 101 13.89 20.24 4.57
N LEU A 102 12.85 19.71 5.19
CA LEU A 102 12.91 19.25 6.57
C LEU A 102 12.46 17.78 6.67
N GLN A 103 13.28 16.97 7.31
CA GLN A 103 12.96 15.59 7.65
C GLN A 103 12.72 15.48 9.15
N ILE A 104 11.56 14.97 9.53
CA ILE A 104 11.16 14.84 10.93
C ILE A 104 10.82 13.40 11.22
N PHE A 105 11.22 12.96 12.40
CA PHE A 105 10.91 11.66 12.90
C PHE A 105 10.02 11.77 14.13
N ILE A 106 8.92 11.04 14.10
CA ILE A 106 7.90 11.07 15.14
C ILE A 106 7.64 9.66 15.67
N TYR A 107 7.08 9.58 16.87
CA TYR A 107 6.58 8.36 17.49
C TYR A 107 5.15 8.58 17.97
N ALA A 108 4.25 7.66 17.66
CA ALA A 108 2.84 7.73 18.06
C ALA A 108 2.42 6.38 18.67
N PRO A 109 2.41 6.24 20.01
CA PRO A 109 2.17 4.95 20.66
C PRO A 109 0.74 4.43 20.47
N THR A 110 -0.21 5.32 20.17
CA THR A 110 -1.64 5.01 20.05
C THR A 110 -2.11 4.86 18.60
N ALA A 111 -1.20 4.98 17.63
CA ALA A 111 -1.49 4.87 16.19
C ALA A 111 -1.35 3.41 15.72
N ASN A 112 -2.33 2.58 16.09
CA ASN A 112 -2.28 1.13 15.90
C ASN A 112 -2.81 0.69 14.54
N THR A 113 -3.70 1.48 13.92
CA THR A 113 -4.23 1.19 12.58
C THR A 113 -3.47 1.93 11.49
N PHE A 114 -3.59 1.42 10.27
CA PHE A 114 -3.03 2.06 9.08
C PHE A 114 -3.55 3.50 8.92
N ASP A 115 -4.87 3.71 9.02
CA ASP A 115 -5.48 5.04 8.86
C ASP A 115 -5.01 6.00 9.94
N GLN A 116 -4.93 5.56 11.20
CA GLN A 116 -4.41 6.38 12.30
C GLN A 116 -2.98 6.81 12.02
N ARG A 117 -2.11 5.89 11.58
CA ARG A 117 -0.71 6.23 11.23
C ARG A 117 -0.63 7.21 10.08
N ALA A 118 -1.37 6.95 8.99
CA ALA A 118 -1.43 7.81 7.82
C ALA A 118 -1.90 9.23 8.20
N HIS A 119 -2.98 9.34 8.96
CA HIS A 119 -3.52 10.63 9.40
C HIS A 119 -2.54 11.33 10.36
N THR A 120 -1.84 10.58 11.22
CA THR A 120 -0.85 11.13 12.15
C THR A 120 0.36 11.72 11.42
N VAL A 121 0.89 11.02 10.40
CA VAL A 121 2.02 11.56 9.61
C VAL A 121 1.62 12.77 8.78
N ILE A 122 0.39 12.78 8.25
CA ILE A 122 -0.18 13.93 7.54
C ILE A 122 -0.34 15.12 8.50
N LYS A 123 -0.95 14.90 9.67
CA LYS A 123 -1.12 15.93 10.72
C LYS A 123 0.22 16.55 11.08
N ALA A 124 1.21 15.72 11.38
CA ALA A 124 2.54 16.20 11.74
C ALA A 124 3.16 17.04 10.62
N ALA A 125 3.03 16.61 9.36
CA ALA A 125 3.54 17.38 8.23
C ALA A 125 2.83 18.74 8.08
N TYR A 126 1.52 18.81 8.32
CA TYR A 126 0.76 20.07 8.33
C TYR A 126 1.17 21.01 9.46
N ASP A 127 1.22 20.50 10.69
CA ASP A 127 1.56 21.28 11.89
C ASP A 127 2.95 21.95 11.75
N LEU A 128 3.83 21.36 10.94
CA LEU A 128 5.20 21.84 10.70
C LEU A 128 5.33 22.72 9.45
N LEU A 129 4.40 22.61 8.50
CA LEU A 129 4.38 23.46 7.31
C LEU A 129 3.98 24.90 7.68
N GLU A 130 2.99 25.05 8.55
CA GLU A 130 2.48 26.37 8.96
C GLU A 130 3.54 27.22 9.66
N SER A 131 4.56 26.61 10.26
CA SER A 131 5.58 27.35 11.01
C SER A 131 6.75 27.85 10.18
N ASP A 132 7.17 27.13 9.14
CA ASP A 132 8.54 27.25 8.61
C ASP A 132 8.63 27.56 7.10
N GLY A 133 7.52 27.68 6.37
CA GLY A 133 7.53 28.04 4.94
C GLY A 133 8.30 27.05 4.06
N LEU A 134 8.22 25.76 4.40
CA LEU A 134 9.04 24.69 3.84
C LEU A 134 8.62 24.34 2.40
N TYR A 135 9.61 24.06 1.55
CA TYR A 135 9.38 23.65 0.17
C TYR A 135 9.05 22.15 0.09
N GLU A 136 9.56 21.36 1.03
CA GLU A 136 9.31 19.93 1.15
C GLU A 136 9.42 19.50 2.62
N VAL A 137 8.48 18.66 3.06
CA VAL A 137 8.48 18.08 4.41
C VAL A 137 8.37 16.57 4.31
N VAL A 138 9.30 15.87 4.94
CA VAL A 138 9.28 14.40 5.02
C VAL A 138 9.13 14.00 6.48
N VAL A 139 7.95 13.49 6.82
CA VAL A 139 7.67 12.93 8.13
C VAL A 139 7.84 11.43 8.09
N ARG A 140 8.59 10.88 9.03
CA ARG A 140 8.71 9.44 9.23
C ARG A 140 8.19 9.07 10.61
N LEU A 141 7.29 8.10 10.64
CA LEU A 141 6.75 7.55 11.88
C LEU A 141 7.54 6.31 12.29
N SER A 142 8.06 6.33 13.51
CA SER A 142 8.73 5.22 14.17
C SER A 142 7.72 4.29 14.84
N ALA A 143 8.00 2.99 14.80
CA ALA A 143 7.33 1.99 15.64
C ALA A 143 7.85 2.02 17.10
N LEU A 144 9.02 2.61 17.35
CA LEU A 144 9.68 2.64 18.65
C LEU A 144 9.86 4.08 19.18
N PRO A 145 9.90 4.27 20.50
CA PRO A 145 10.14 5.58 21.12
C PRO A 145 11.59 6.08 20.98
N SER A 146 12.46 5.35 20.29
CA SER A 146 13.89 5.65 20.14
C SER A 146 14.37 5.42 18.71
N MET A 147 15.38 6.20 18.32
CA MET A 147 16.15 6.03 17.07
C MET A 147 17.17 4.90 17.15
N GLU A 148 17.62 4.58 18.37
CA GLU A 148 18.66 3.61 18.64
C GLU A 148 18.08 2.39 19.36
N PRO A 149 18.56 1.16 19.06
CA PRO A 149 19.65 0.83 18.13
C PRO A 149 19.19 0.73 16.66
N LYS A 150 17.88 0.66 16.38
CA LYS A 150 17.33 0.48 15.04
C LYS A 150 16.02 1.25 14.90
N TYR A 151 15.97 2.18 13.95
CA TYR A 151 14.75 2.85 13.55
C TYR A 151 13.87 1.90 12.74
N ILE A 152 12.63 1.67 13.19
CA ILE A 152 11.65 0.86 12.46
C ILE A 152 10.55 1.77 11.96
N GLN A 153 10.42 1.85 10.63
CA GLN A 153 9.48 2.75 10.00
C GLN A 153 8.07 2.15 9.99
N ALA A 154 7.17 2.72 10.78
CA ALA A 154 5.73 2.38 10.77
C ALA A 154 4.94 3.24 9.78
N GLY A 155 5.49 4.38 9.34
CA GLY A 155 4.88 5.22 8.31
C GLY A 155 5.78 6.31 7.76
N ARG A 156 5.32 6.93 6.69
CA ARG A 156 5.96 8.02 5.95
C ARG A 156 4.88 8.95 5.42
N ALA A 157 5.11 10.25 5.50
CA ALA A 157 4.45 11.19 4.62
C ALA A 157 5.50 12.10 4.00
N LYS A 158 5.43 12.29 2.70
CA LYS A 158 6.16 13.32 1.97
C LYS A 158 5.12 14.31 1.46
N TYR A 159 5.36 15.58 1.76
CA TYR A 159 4.53 16.67 1.32
C TYR A 159 5.33 17.64 0.45
N THR A 160 4.83 17.86 -0.76
CA THR A 160 5.43 18.68 -1.82
C THR A 160 4.39 19.70 -2.32
N PRO A 161 4.20 20.82 -1.61
CA PRO A 161 3.13 21.79 -1.90
C PRO A 161 3.16 22.32 -3.34
N HIS A 162 4.36 22.47 -3.90
CA HIS A 162 4.57 23.02 -5.24
C HIS A 162 4.62 21.96 -6.35
N LYS A 163 4.26 20.69 -6.07
CA LYS A 163 4.46 19.55 -7.00
C LYS A 163 5.88 19.46 -7.56
N LYS A 164 6.84 19.99 -6.82
CA LYS A 164 8.26 19.98 -7.13
C LYS A 164 8.99 19.69 -5.84
N ASN A 165 9.96 18.80 -5.91
CA ASN A 165 10.84 18.55 -4.77
C ASN A 165 11.90 19.65 -4.63
N THR A 166 12.73 19.56 -3.61
CA THR A 166 13.80 20.54 -3.35
C THR A 166 14.83 20.65 -4.47
N TRP A 167 14.93 19.67 -5.37
CA TRP A 167 15.81 19.71 -6.55
C TRP A 167 15.11 20.20 -7.83
N GLY A 168 13.83 20.57 -7.75
CA GLY A 168 13.06 21.06 -8.88
C GLY A 168 12.56 19.98 -9.83
N THR A 169 12.69 18.70 -9.46
CA THR A 169 12.02 17.60 -10.17
C THR A 169 10.53 17.70 -9.92
N GLU A 170 9.74 17.57 -10.99
CA GLU A 170 8.29 17.53 -10.88
C GLU A 170 7.85 16.22 -10.24
N GLU A 171 6.94 16.34 -9.28
CA GLU A 171 6.34 15.24 -8.55
C GLU A 171 4.89 15.11 -9.01
N GLU A 172 4.46 13.88 -9.25
CA GLU A 172 3.08 13.59 -9.68
C GLU A 172 2.08 14.04 -8.58
N TYR A 173 2.51 13.87 -7.32
CA TYR A 173 1.68 14.01 -6.13
C TYR A 173 2.12 15.19 -5.24
N VAL A 174 1.14 15.79 -4.55
CA VAL A 174 1.37 16.77 -3.47
C VAL A 174 1.61 16.06 -2.15
N TRP A 175 0.96 14.91 -1.95
CA TRP A 175 1.13 14.03 -0.81
C TRP A 175 1.50 12.64 -1.30
N GLU A 176 2.54 12.08 -0.72
CA GLU A 176 2.88 10.67 -0.84
C GLU A 176 2.91 10.12 0.59
N VAL A 177 1.95 9.26 0.93
CA VAL A 177 1.84 8.71 2.28
C VAL A 177 1.99 7.20 2.19
N ASP A 178 2.77 6.63 3.10
CA ASP A 178 2.87 5.19 3.28
C ASP A 178 2.73 4.86 4.75
N ALA A 179 2.02 3.79 5.07
CA ALA A 179 1.96 3.27 6.42
C ALA A 179 2.05 1.74 6.39
N SER A 180 2.68 1.18 7.42
CA SER A 180 2.66 -0.26 7.69
C SER A 180 1.22 -0.73 7.82
N LYS A 181 0.90 -1.92 7.33
CA LYS A 181 -0.40 -2.57 7.58
C LYS A 181 -0.48 -3.20 8.96
N HIS A 182 0.66 -3.54 9.54
CA HIS A 182 0.76 -4.29 10.77
C HIS A 182 0.62 -3.38 11.98
N SER A 183 0.00 -3.88 13.05
CA SER A 183 -0.11 -3.17 14.32
C SER A 183 1.21 -3.27 15.08
N VAL A 184 1.52 -2.25 15.88
CA VAL A 184 2.68 -2.28 16.79
C VAL A 184 2.12 -2.25 18.20
N VAL A 185 2.37 -3.30 18.96
CA VAL A 185 1.93 -3.42 20.34
C VAL A 185 3.15 -3.76 21.18
N ASP A 186 3.45 -2.91 22.17
CA ASP A 186 4.56 -3.11 23.12
C ASP A 186 5.92 -3.39 22.48
N GLY A 187 6.21 -2.73 21.34
CA GLY A 187 7.46 -2.92 20.61
C GLY A 187 7.55 -4.27 19.87
N GLN A 188 6.42 -4.90 19.58
CA GLN A 188 6.31 -6.09 18.74
C GLN A 188 5.32 -5.84 17.60
N LEU A 189 5.57 -6.48 16.45
CA LEU A 189 4.68 -6.48 15.30
C LEU A 189 3.55 -7.47 15.55
N GLU A 190 2.30 -7.00 15.57
CA GLU A 190 1.15 -7.88 15.62
C GLU A 190 0.61 -8.12 14.20
N GLU A 191 0.57 -9.39 13.80
CA GLU A 191 -0.04 -9.87 12.56
C GLU A 191 -0.90 -11.10 12.88
N ASP A 192 -2.20 -11.04 12.61
CA ASP A 192 -3.17 -12.12 12.87
C ASP A 192 -3.11 -12.68 14.31
N GLY A 193 -2.90 -11.80 15.30
CA GLY A 193 -2.79 -12.15 16.72
C GLY A 193 -1.47 -12.82 17.11
N LYS A 194 -0.47 -12.82 16.22
CA LYS A 194 0.90 -13.27 16.50
C LYS A 194 1.85 -12.08 16.60
N PHE A 195 2.78 -12.17 17.54
CA PHE A 195 3.79 -11.13 17.76
C PHE A 195 5.12 -11.51 17.11
N TYR A 196 5.70 -10.58 16.37
CA TYR A 196 6.95 -10.73 15.64
C TYR A 196 7.95 -9.65 16.04
N SER A 197 9.24 -10.00 15.97
CA SER A 197 10.32 -9.02 16.07
C SER A 197 10.24 -8.01 14.93
N LEU A 198 10.52 -6.75 15.24
CA LEU A 198 10.35 -5.60 14.34
C LEU A 198 11.32 -5.55 13.14
N ASP A 199 11.89 -6.67 12.72
CA ASP A 199 13.06 -6.65 11.84
C ASP A 199 12.80 -6.09 10.44
N MET A 200 11.55 -6.15 9.95
CA MET A 200 11.11 -5.51 8.70
C MET A 200 9.59 -5.19 8.72
N MET A 201 9.21 -3.93 8.47
CA MET A 201 7.84 -3.56 8.11
C MET A 201 7.76 -3.17 6.65
N PHE A 202 6.90 -3.83 5.89
CA PHE A 202 6.56 -3.40 4.53
C PHE A 202 5.48 -2.31 4.61
N ALA A 203 5.77 -1.15 4.01
CA ALA A 203 4.82 -0.04 3.96
C ALA A 203 3.86 -0.21 2.76
N SER A 204 2.59 0.13 2.96
CA SER A 204 1.60 0.27 1.89
C SER A 204 1.26 1.74 1.68
N SER A 205 1.01 2.14 0.42
CA SER A 205 0.73 3.53 0.07
C SER A 205 -0.72 3.93 0.34
N TYR A 206 -0.89 5.15 0.82
CA TYR A 206 -2.14 5.88 1.02
C TYR A 206 -2.06 7.18 0.23
N LEU A 207 -3.12 7.52 -0.51
CA LEU A 207 -3.23 8.73 -1.34
C LEU A 207 -2.19 8.84 -2.47
N LYS A 208 -2.59 8.38 -3.66
CA LYS A 208 -2.03 8.79 -4.95
C LYS A 208 -3.08 9.70 -5.60
N LYS A 209 -2.76 10.96 -5.88
CA LYS A 209 -3.68 11.88 -6.56
C LYS A 209 -3.11 12.45 -7.85
#